data_AF-A0A6M1YYS2-F1
#
_entry.id   AF-A0A6M1YYS2-F1
#
_cell.length_a   1.000
_cell.length_b   1.000
_cell.length_c   1.000
_cell.angle_alpha   90.00
_cell.angle_beta   90.00
_cell.angle_gamma   90.00
#
_symmetry.space_group_name_H-M   'P 1'
#
loop_
_entity.id
_entity.type
_entity.pdbx_description
1 polymer ?
#
loop_
_entity_poly.entity_id
_entity_poly.type
_entity_poly.pdbx_seq_one_letter_code
_entity_poly.pdbx_strand_id
1 'polypeptide(L)'
;FNLFESLGGSVYKTLWKKIFVQKPFLEIPHTADIAYLIKGANFSDLLYNSFIALSFKCLSFLNYFKELKDVKTIDDVIINLNEVITKAEIAGEHLPFKAVCFHADIIKKDDIFIWEMIVDV
;
A
#
# COMPACT_ATOMS: atom_id res chain seq x y z
N PHE A 1 12.18 -3.98 5.68
CA PHE A 1 11.91 -5.32 6.24
C PHE A 1 13.21 -5.83 6.82
N ASN A 2 13.19 -6.34 8.06
CA ASN A 2 14.41 -6.78 8.74
C ASN A 2 14.25 -8.25 9.13
N LEU A 3 15.21 -9.08 8.74
CA LEU A 3 15.35 -10.46 9.18
C LEU A 3 16.44 -10.50 10.23
N PHE A 4 16.12 -11.05 11.40
CA PHE A 4 17.05 -11.21 12.49
C PHE A 4 17.22 -12.68 12.86
N GLU A 5 18.44 -13.04 13.21
CA GLU A 5 18.79 -14.29 13.90
C GLU A 5 18.76 -14.02 15.41
N SER A 6 18.07 -14.88 16.17
CA SER A 6 18.08 -14.84 17.63
C SER A 6 19.32 -15.56 18.14
N LEU A 7 20.17 -14.86 18.91
CA LEU A 7 21.39 -15.42 19.51
C LEU A 7 21.20 -15.80 21.00
N GLY A 8 19.98 -15.70 21.52
CA GLY A 8 19.66 -15.91 22.94
C GLY A 8 19.86 -14.65 23.80
N GLY A 9 19.26 -14.62 25.00
CA GLY A 9 19.42 -13.50 25.94
C GLY A 9 18.88 -12.14 25.44
N SER A 10 17.88 -12.16 24.54
CA SER A 10 17.37 -10.96 23.83
C SER A 10 18.40 -10.28 22.93
N VAL A 11 19.45 -11.00 22.54
CA VAL A 11 20.43 -10.54 21.56
C VAL A 11 20.01 -11.00 20.17
N TYR A 12 19.89 -10.03 19.25
CA TYR A 12 19.49 -10.27 17.86
C TYR A 12 20.60 -9.83 16.91
N LYS A 13 20.95 -10.69 15.95
CA LYS A 13 21.86 -10.37 14.85
C LYS A 13 21.06 -10.09 13.60
N THR A 14 21.33 -8.97 12.94
CA THR A 14 20.67 -8.66 11.66
C THR A 14 21.25 -9.58 10.57
N LEU A 15 20.42 -10.46 10.01
CA LEU A 15 20.80 -11.29 8.86
C LEU A 15 20.59 -10.54 7.56
N TRP A 16 19.47 -9.82 7.46
CA TRP A 16 19.11 -9.12 6.26
C TRP A 16 18.32 -7.86 6.61
N LYS A 17 18.70 -6.74 6.00
CA LYS A 17 18.03 -5.45 6.15
C LYS A 17 17.80 -4.89 4.77
N LYS A 18 16.56 -5.02 4.26
CA LYS A 18 16.15 -4.25 3.08
C LYS A 18 15.93 -2.82 3.53
N ILE A 19 16.94 -1.97 3.29
CA ILE A 19 16.85 -0.53 3.50
C ILE A 19 15.88 -0.01 2.45
N PHE A 20 14.66 0.33 2.87
CA PHE A 20 13.81 1.20 2.07
C PHE A 20 14.47 2.57 2.09
N VAL A 21 15.23 2.91 1.04
CA VAL A 21 15.91 4.22 0.93
C VAL A 21 14.88 5.37 0.93
N GLN A 22 13.63 5.08 0.59
CA GLN A 22 12.51 6.02 0.68
C GLN A 22 11.30 5.35 1.33
N LYS A 23 10.50 6.14 2.06
CA LYS A 23 9.22 5.66 2.62
C LYS A 23 8.32 5.15 1.48
N PRO A 24 7.69 3.96 1.63
CA PRO A 24 6.87 3.34 0.58
C PRO A 24 5.59 4.14 0.29
N PHE A 25 5.09 4.86 1.29
CA PHE A 25 3.98 5.79 1.15
C PHE A 25 4.14 6.99 2.09
N LEU A 26 3.46 8.08 1.78
CA LEU A 26 3.33 9.27 2.61
C LEU A 26 1.91 9.82 2.50
N GLU A 27 1.19 9.95 3.61
CA GLU A 27 -0.10 10.64 3.63
C GLU A 27 0.13 12.14 3.36
N ILE A 28 -0.64 12.69 2.43
CA ILE A 28 -0.59 14.10 2.05
C ILE A 28 -1.94 14.77 2.36
N PRO A 29 -1.95 16.06 2.75
CA PRO A 29 -3.18 16.76 3.04
C PRO A 29 -3.97 17.00 1.75
N HIS A 30 -5.17 16.44 1.68
CA HIS A 30 -6.16 16.72 0.64
C HIS A 30 -7.44 17.23 1.31
N THR A 31 -8.03 18.29 0.78
CA THR A 31 -9.04 19.12 1.49
C THR A 31 -10.38 18.43 1.71
N ALA A 32 -10.65 17.32 1.02
CA ALA A 32 -11.92 16.58 1.11
C ALA A 32 -11.76 15.06 1.26
N ASP A 33 -10.56 14.51 1.03
CA ASP A 33 -10.34 13.06 0.89
C ASP A 33 -9.03 12.65 1.58
N ILE A 34 -8.79 11.34 1.67
CA ILE A 34 -7.47 10.85 2.07
C ILE A 34 -6.63 10.71 0.81
N ALA A 35 -5.44 11.30 0.81
CA ALA A 35 -4.49 11.14 -0.29
C ALA A 35 -3.14 10.63 0.21
N TYR A 36 -2.50 9.80 -0.60
CA TYR A 36 -1.19 9.24 -0.33
C TYR A 36 -0.28 9.37 -1.56
N LEU A 37 0.97 9.75 -1.32
CA LEU A 37 2.06 9.54 -2.27
C LEU A 37 2.61 8.14 -2.11
N ILE A 38 2.30 7.24 -3.03
CA ILE A 38 2.80 5.86 -3.07
C ILE A 38 4.04 5.79 -3.97
N LYS A 39 5.06 5.03 -3.54
CA LYS A 39 6.30 4.84 -4.28
C LYS A 39 6.55 3.36 -4.53
N GLY A 40 7.03 2.99 -5.72
CA GLY A 40 7.35 1.59 -6.05
C GLY A 40 8.29 1.47 -7.24
N ALA A 41 9.07 0.39 -7.33
CA ALA A 41 9.94 0.17 -8.49
C ALA A 41 9.17 -0.41 -9.70
N ASN A 42 7.99 -0.98 -9.44
CA ASN A 42 7.09 -1.56 -10.44
C ASN A 42 5.64 -1.45 -9.94
N PHE A 43 4.68 -1.85 -10.78
CA PHE A 43 3.24 -1.78 -10.43
C PHE A 43 2.86 -2.70 -9.27
N SER A 44 3.50 -3.86 -9.12
CA SER A 44 3.28 -4.74 -7.97
C SER A 44 3.70 -4.07 -6.66
N ASP A 45 4.84 -3.39 -6.64
CA ASP A 45 5.28 -2.59 -5.49
C ASP A 45 4.28 -1.47 -5.18
N LEU A 46 3.75 -0.79 -6.20
CA LEU A 46 2.70 0.21 -6.01
C LEU A 46 1.45 -0.40 -5.37
N LEU A 47 0.99 -1.57 -5.83
CA LEU A 47 -0.14 -2.28 -5.23
C LEU A 47 0.11 -2.58 -3.76
N TYR A 48 1.23 -3.23 -3.43
CA TYR A 48 1.55 -3.61 -2.07
C TYR A 48 1.71 -2.39 -1.16
N ASN A 49 2.38 -1.34 -1.61
CA ASN A 49 2.61 -0.15 -0.81
C ASN A 49 1.31 0.66 -0.60
N SER A 50 0.41 0.66 -1.59
CA SER A 50 -0.94 1.23 -1.46
C SER A 50 -1.80 0.45 -0.48
N PHE A 51 -1.81 -0.88 -0.59
CA PHE A 51 -2.52 -1.76 0.33
C PHE A 51 -2.03 -1.59 1.77
N ILE A 52 -0.72 -1.46 1.96
CA ILE A 52 -0.13 -1.17 3.27
C ILE A 52 -0.61 0.21 3.76
N ALA A 53 -0.60 1.26 2.93
CA ALA A 53 -1.09 2.58 3.32
C ALA A 53 -2.53 2.55 3.84
N LEU A 54 -3.44 1.87 3.13
CA LEU A 54 -4.82 1.66 3.55
C LEU A 54 -4.92 0.86 4.86
N SER A 55 -4.11 -0.20 4.98
CA SER A 55 -4.05 -1.05 6.18
C SER A 55 -3.56 -0.31 7.42
N PHE A 56 -2.71 0.71 7.26
CA PHE A 56 -2.31 1.59 8.37
C PHE A 56 -3.47 2.46 8.87
N LYS A 57 -4.42 2.80 7.99
CA LYS A 57 -5.65 3.52 8.37
C LYS A 57 -6.68 2.58 8.99
N CYS A 58 -6.79 1.35 8.49
CA CYS A 58 -7.72 0.33 8.97
C CYS A 58 -7.03 -1.04 9.08
N LEU A 59 -6.67 -1.44 10.29
CA LEU A 59 -5.90 -2.68 10.51
C LEU A 59 -6.63 -3.96 10.06
N SER A 60 -7.97 -3.98 10.09
CA SER A 60 -8.74 -5.16 9.63
C SER A 60 -8.60 -5.40 8.14
N PHE A 61 -8.22 -4.38 7.36
CA PHE A 61 -7.94 -4.49 5.94
C PHE A 61 -6.79 -5.46 5.63
N LEU A 62 -5.86 -5.68 6.57
CA LEU A 62 -4.76 -6.64 6.43
C LEU A 62 -5.23 -8.07 6.15
N ASN A 63 -6.45 -8.44 6.59
CA ASN A 63 -7.01 -9.78 6.37
C ASN A 63 -7.18 -10.13 4.89
N TYR A 64 -7.23 -9.12 4.02
CA TYR A 64 -7.45 -9.28 2.59
C TYR A 64 -6.16 -9.28 1.76
N PHE A 65 -4.99 -9.33 2.40
CA PHE A 65 -3.71 -9.35 1.70
C PHE A 65 -3.59 -10.50 0.68
N LYS A 66 -4.21 -11.66 0.97
CA LYS A 66 -4.19 -12.83 0.08
C LYS A 66 -5.01 -12.65 -1.19
N GLU A 67 -5.87 -11.64 -1.24
CA GLU A 67 -6.73 -11.35 -2.40
C GLU A 67 -6.02 -10.51 -3.46
N LEU A 68 -4.83 -9.99 -3.15
CA LEU A 68 -4.02 -9.20 -4.09
C LEU A 68 -3.56 -10.09 -5.24
N LYS A 69 -3.75 -9.60 -6.47
CA LYS A 69 -3.38 -10.31 -7.71
C LYS A 69 -2.18 -9.64 -8.37
N ASP A 70 -1.58 -10.32 -9.33
CA ASP A 70 -0.56 -9.73 -10.19
C ASP A 70 -1.16 -8.60 -11.04
N VAL A 71 -0.40 -7.52 -11.17
CA VAL A 71 -0.79 -6.27 -11.86
C VAL A 71 0.26 -5.89 -12.89
N LYS A 72 -0.18 -5.32 -14.02
CA LYS A 72 0.71 -4.88 -15.11
C LYS A 72 0.62 -3.40 -15.40
N THR A 73 -0.48 -2.76 -14.99
CA THR A 73 -0.78 -1.35 -15.19
C THR A 73 -1.27 -0.71 -13.91
N ILE A 74 -1.35 0.62 -13.89
CA ILE A 74 -1.93 1.35 -12.75
C ILE A 74 -3.42 1.10 -12.60
N ASP A 75 -4.13 0.93 -13.72
CA ASP A 75 -5.56 0.65 -13.69
C ASP A 75 -5.79 -0.71 -13.02
N ASP A 76 -4.94 -1.70 -13.30
CA ASP A 76 -4.99 -2.99 -12.59
C ASP A 76 -4.78 -2.82 -11.09
N VAL A 77 -3.87 -1.93 -10.67
CA VAL A 77 -3.63 -1.61 -9.24
C VAL A 77 -4.90 -1.04 -8.61
N ILE A 78 -5.51 -0.03 -9.24
CA ILE A 78 -6.73 0.63 -8.73
C ILE A 78 -7.89 -0.37 -8.69
N ILE A 79 -8.10 -1.15 -9.74
CA ILE A 79 -9.13 -2.19 -9.81
C ILE A 79 -8.92 -3.21 -8.68
N ASN A 80 -7.69 -3.69 -8.49
CA ASN A 80 -7.40 -4.67 -7.45
C ASN A 80 -7.68 -4.15 -6.04
N LEU A 81 -7.28 -2.90 -5.74
CA LEU A 81 -7.57 -2.26 -4.47
C LEU A 81 -9.08 -2.13 -4.25
N ASN A 82 -9.83 -1.65 -5.25
CA ASN A 82 -11.28 -1.52 -5.16
C ASN A 82 -12.01 -2.86 -5.03
N GLU A 83 -11.55 -3.92 -5.70
CA GLU A 83 -12.06 -5.28 -5.52
C GLU A 83 -11.92 -5.73 -4.05
N VAL A 84 -10.76 -5.42 -3.44
CA VAL A 84 -10.51 -5.76 -2.04
C VAL A 84 -11.36 -4.93 -1.08
N ILE A 85 -11.50 -3.63 -1.31
CA ILE A 85 -12.39 -2.75 -0.54
C ILE A 85 -13.83 -3.28 -0.58
N THR A 86 -14.33 -3.58 -1.78
CA THR A 86 -15.68 -4.12 -1.99
C THR A 86 -15.87 -5.44 -1.25
N LYS A 87 -14.89 -6.36 -1.31
CA LYS A 87 -14.95 -7.63 -0.57
C LYS A 87 -15.02 -7.42 0.93
N ALA A 88 -14.22 -6.49 1.45
CA ALA A 88 -14.19 -6.19 2.86
C ALA A 88 -15.50 -5.55 3.35
N GLU A 89 -16.10 -4.66 2.55
CA GLU A 89 -17.42 -4.09 2.82
C GLU A 89 -18.53 -5.16 2.82
N ILE A 90 -18.53 -6.06 1.83
CA ILE A 90 -19.47 -7.20 1.76
C ILE A 90 -19.34 -8.11 2.99
N ALA A 91 -18.13 -8.27 3.52
CA ALA A 91 -17.86 -9.02 4.74
C ALA A 91 -18.33 -8.30 6.04
N GLY A 92 -18.80 -7.05 5.94
CA GLY A 92 -19.33 -6.26 7.05
C GLY A 92 -18.28 -5.42 7.79
N GLU A 93 -17.07 -5.28 7.22
CA GLU A 93 -16.03 -4.40 7.79
C GLU A 93 -16.44 -2.93 7.65
N HIS A 94 -16.35 -2.18 8.75
CA HIS A 94 -16.59 -0.73 8.73
C HIS A 94 -15.31 -0.01 8.32
N LEU A 95 -15.06 0.04 7.00
CA LEU A 95 -13.89 0.70 6.45
C LEU A 95 -14.07 2.23 6.48
N PRO A 96 -13.01 3.00 6.78
CA PRO A 96 -13.05 4.47 6.74
C PRO A 96 -12.87 5.04 5.32
N PHE A 97 -12.92 4.19 4.29
CA PHE A 97 -12.74 4.54 2.89
C PHE A 97 -13.70 3.74 2.01
N LYS A 98 -14.19 4.37 0.94
CA LYS A 98 -15.16 3.79 -0.01
C LYS A 98 -14.51 3.27 -1.29
N ALA A 99 -13.58 4.02 -1.85
CA ALA A 99 -12.97 3.67 -3.13
C ALA A 99 -11.64 4.40 -3.35
N VAL A 100 -10.76 3.78 -4.13
CA VAL A 100 -9.58 4.43 -4.72
C VAL A 100 -9.98 5.03 -6.06
N CYS A 101 -9.71 6.33 -6.24
CA CYS A 101 -10.08 7.05 -7.46
C CYS A 101 -9.16 6.71 -8.64
N PHE A 102 -9.69 6.80 -9.86
CA PHE A 102 -8.91 6.65 -11.11
C PHE A 102 -8.15 7.92 -11.52
N HIS A 103 -8.12 8.95 -10.69
CA HIS A 103 -7.30 10.13 -10.95
C HIS A 103 -5.84 9.76 -10.65
N ALA A 104 -5.05 9.50 -11.68
CA ALA A 104 -3.70 8.95 -11.52
C ALA A 104 -2.69 9.68 -12.40
N ASP A 105 -2.05 10.70 -11.84
CA ASP A 105 -0.77 11.16 -12.35
C ASP A 105 0.34 10.26 -11.77
N ILE A 106 0.94 9.42 -12.62
CA ILE A 106 2.14 8.67 -12.27
C ILE A 106 3.35 9.41 -12.80
N ILE A 107 4.27 9.72 -11.90
CA ILE A 107 5.54 10.34 -12.24
C ILE A 107 6.64 9.30 -12.03
N LYS A 108 7.42 9.02 -13.08
CA LYS A 108 8.64 8.21 -12.94
C LYS A 108 9.83 9.13 -12.66
N LYS A 109 10.51 8.96 -11.51
CA LYS A 109 11.75 9.66 -11.14
C LYS A 109 12.77 8.66 -10.62
N ASP A 110 14.02 8.73 -11.09
CA ASP A 110 15.13 7.88 -10.61
C ASP A 110 14.79 6.38 -10.57
N ASP A 111 14.13 5.88 -11.61
CA ASP A 111 13.63 4.49 -11.72
C ASP A 111 12.61 4.05 -10.67
N ILE A 112 11.99 5.00 -9.97
CA ILE A 112 10.89 4.78 -9.05
C ILE A 112 9.62 5.42 -9.63
N PHE A 113 8.53 4.67 -9.62
CA PHE A 113 7.19 5.19 -9.87
C PHE A 113 6.68 5.87 -8.60
N ILE A 114 6.19 7.08 -8.77
CA ILE A 114 5.50 7.85 -7.73
C ILE A 114 4.08 8.04 -8.21
N TRP A 115 3.12 7.59 -7.42
CA TRP A 115 1.71 7.68 -7.71
C TRP A 115 1.00 8.44 -6.60
N GLU A 116 0.23 9.46 -6.97
CA GLU A 116 -0.72 10.11 -6.09
C GLU A 116 -2.01 9.31 -6.04
N MET A 117 -2.20 8.56 -4.96
CA MET A 117 -3.40 7.77 -4.70
C MET A 117 -4.39 8.62 -3.90
N ILE A 118 -5.57 8.86 -4.48
CA ILE A 118 -6.68 9.54 -3.79
C ILE A 118 -7.72 8.49 -3.41
N VAL A 119 -8.21 8.57 -2.18
CA VAL A 119 -9.12 7.63 -1.56
C VAL A 119 -10.34 8.38 -1.04
N ASP A 120 -11.50 8.08 -1.60
CA ASP A 120 -12.80 8.58 -1.17
C ASP A 120 -13.17 7.98 0.19
N VAL A 121 -13.73 8.80 1.09
CA VAL A 121 -14.08 8.45 2.49
C VAL A 121 -15.57 8.41 2.75
#